data_AF-A0A9D0P026-F1
#
_entry.id   AF-A0A9D0P026-F1
#
_cell.length_a   1.000
_cell.length_b   1.000
_cell.length_c   1.000
_cell.angle_alpha   90.00
_cell.angle_beta   90.00
_cell.angle_gamma   90.00
#
_symmetry.space_group_name_H-M   'P 1'
#
loop_
_entity.id
_entity.type
_entity.pdbx_description
1 polymer ?
#
loop_
_entity_poly.entity_id
_entity_poly.type
_entity_poly.pdbx_seq_one_letter_code
_entity_poly.pdbx_strand_id
1 'polypeptide(L)'
;MEDSSLIEQFDRNDAADFIATPQWQQQCYENTALTRQWQHPLIQTLHQEFETGLITRWTARLVELAMIPEKMRHLQAQLSHSHERPQEQHHSDAGVSQVEAARGRLIHRIKMDHNIITDYQILAPTEWNFHPQGLIQQSLSSLVARDQQTLEQLARIVINTIDPCVGYTLRIH
;
A
#
# COMPACT_ATOMS: atom_id res chain seq x y z
N MET A 1 -3.66 -9.65 -6.52
CA MET A 1 -3.95 -9.14 -7.87
C MET A 1 -3.01 -9.89 -8.79
N GLU A 2 -3.55 -10.60 -9.75
CA GLU A 2 -2.73 -11.35 -10.73
C GLU A 2 -2.06 -10.36 -11.69
N ASP A 3 -0.83 -10.68 -12.08
CA ASP A 3 0.00 -9.82 -12.93
C ASP A 3 -0.63 -9.58 -14.31
N SER A 4 -1.24 -10.61 -14.90
CA SER A 4 -1.96 -10.52 -16.18
C SER A 4 -3.12 -9.52 -16.12
N SER A 5 -3.96 -9.61 -15.10
CA SER A 5 -5.09 -8.68 -14.92
C SER A 5 -4.63 -7.24 -14.65
N LEU A 6 -3.49 -7.06 -13.96
CA LEU A 6 -2.92 -5.74 -13.77
C LEU A 6 -2.44 -5.16 -15.10
N ILE A 7 -1.69 -5.92 -15.89
CA ILE A 7 -1.24 -5.48 -17.22
C ILE A 7 -2.42 -5.06 -18.08
N GLU A 8 -3.49 -5.86 -18.13
CA GLU A 8 -4.72 -5.51 -18.83
C GLU A 8 -5.30 -4.19 -18.33
N GLN A 9 -5.37 -3.97 -17.02
CA GLN A 9 -5.90 -2.74 -16.45
C GLN A 9 -5.03 -1.50 -16.78
N PHE A 10 -3.70 -1.67 -16.82
CA PHE A 10 -2.74 -0.62 -17.18
C PHE A 10 -2.73 -0.30 -18.69
N ASP A 11 -3.11 -1.25 -19.54
CA ASP A 11 -3.18 -1.08 -21.00
C ASP A 11 -4.47 -0.39 -21.49
N ARG A 12 -5.45 -0.19 -20.60
CA ARG A 12 -6.70 0.50 -20.97
C ARG A 12 -6.47 2.00 -21.14
N ASN A 13 -7.33 2.62 -21.96
CA ASN A 13 -7.31 4.07 -22.17
C ASN A 13 -7.60 4.87 -20.89
N ASP A 14 -8.28 4.28 -19.91
CA ASP A 14 -8.62 4.85 -18.60
C ASP A 14 -7.59 4.51 -17.50
N ALA A 15 -6.40 4.00 -17.86
CA ALA A 15 -5.39 3.59 -16.88
C ALA A 15 -4.94 4.74 -15.96
N ALA A 16 -4.89 5.98 -16.45
CA ALA A 16 -4.57 7.14 -15.62
C ALA A 16 -5.61 7.37 -14.51
N ASP A 17 -6.90 7.20 -14.82
CA ASP A 17 -7.99 7.33 -13.84
C ASP A 17 -7.96 6.18 -12.83
N PHE A 18 -7.66 4.97 -13.29
CA PHE A 18 -7.42 3.83 -12.41
C PHE A 18 -6.23 4.07 -11.47
N ILE A 19 -5.11 4.61 -11.96
CA ILE A 19 -3.95 4.89 -11.11
C ILE A 19 -4.28 5.96 -10.07
N ALA A 20 -4.97 7.03 -10.47
CA ALA A 20 -5.32 8.14 -9.57
C ALA A 20 -6.35 7.74 -8.51
N THR A 21 -7.29 6.86 -8.87
CA THR A 21 -8.37 6.39 -7.99
C THR A 21 -8.55 4.87 -8.13
N PRO A 22 -7.62 4.08 -7.56
CA PRO A 22 -7.58 2.65 -7.80
C PRO A 22 -8.73 1.93 -7.11
N GLN A 23 -9.47 1.17 -7.92
CA GLN A 23 -10.48 0.23 -7.47
C GLN A 23 -10.17 -1.13 -8.09
N TRP A 24 -10.17 -2.17 -7.26
CA TRP A 24 -10.01 -3.54 -7.75
C TRP A 24 -11.29 -4.30 -7.50
N GLN A 25 -11.83 -4.97 -8.52
CA GLN A 25 -13.12 -5.67 -8.41
C GLN A 25 -14.24 -4.80 -7.79
N GLN A 26 -14.28 -3.52 -8.19
CA GLN A 26 -15.24 -2.51 -7.69
C GLN A 26 -15.09 -2.16 -6.19
N GLN A 27 -13.95 -2.49 -5.57
CA GLN A 27 -13.67 -2.19 -4.17
C GLN A 27 -12.41 -1.33 -4.01
N CYS A 28 -12.45 -0.44 -3.02
CA CYS A 28 -11.29 0.30 -2.55
C CYS A 28 -10.57 -0.55 -1.51
N TYR A 29 -9.26 -0.72 -1.66
CA TYR A 29 -8.45 -1.48 -0.72
C TYR A 29 -7.53 -0.60 0.09
N GLU A 30 -7.35 -1.00 1.34
CA GLU A 30 -6.25 -0.55 2.17
C GLU A 30 -5.00 -1.41 1.90
N ASN A 31 -3.82 -0.78 1.88
CA ASN A 31 -2.54 -1.50 1.75
C ASN A 31 -1.52 -1.17 2.86
N THR A 32 -1.96 -0.78 4.06
CA THR A 32 -1.05 -0.48 5.17
C THR A 32 -0.49 -1.74 5.86
N ALA A 33 0.38 -1.55 6.86
CA ALA A 33 0.86 -2.63 7.73
C ALA A 33 -0.28 -3.45 8.36
N LEU A 34 -1.46 -2.85 8.61
CA LEU A 34 -2.61 -3.58 9.14
C LEU A 34 -3.02 -4.75 8.24
N THR A 35 -3.11 -4.54 6.93
CA THR A 35 -3.56 -5.60 6.02
C THR A 35 -2.49 -6.68 5.84
N ARG A 36 -1.20 -6.32 5.90
CA ARG A 36 -0.09 -7.29 5.90
C ARG A 36 -0.01 -8.12 7.17
N GLN A 37 -0.27 -7.51 8.33
CA GLN A 37 -0.21 -8.19 9.63
C GLN A 37 -1.57 -8.72 10.09
N TRP A 38 -2.57 -8.76 9.21
CA TRP A 38 -3.94 -9.14 9.56
C TRP A 38 -4.00 -10.49 10.28
N GLN A 39 -3.23 -11.47 9.83
CA GLN A 39 -3.22 -12.83 10.41
C GLN A 39 -2.48 -12.95 11.74
N HIS A 40 -1.83 -11.88 12.22
CA HIS A 40 -1.07 -11.92 13.47
C HIS A 40 -2.03 -12.00 14.68
N PRO A 41 -1.84 -12.93 15.64
CA PRO A 41 -2.79 -13.15 16.74
C PRO A 41 -3.12 -11.89 17.55
N LEU A 42 -2.10 -11.08 17.88
CA LEU A 42 -2.31 -9.80 18.59
C LEU A 42 -3.21 -8.84 17.79
N ILE A 43 -3.10 -8.83 16.46
CA ILE A 43 -3.91 -7.95 15.60
C ILE A 43 -5.35 -8.45 15.53
N GLN A 44 -5.56 -9.77 15.47
CA GLN A 44 -6.89 -10.36 15.56
C GLN A 44 -7.56 -10.06 16.92
N THR A 45 -6.82 -10.16 18.03
CA THR A 45 -7.34 -9.80 19.36
C THR A 45 -7.71 -8.33 19.44
N LEU A 46 -6.82 -7.43 19.00
CA LEU A 46 -7.12 -5.99 19.00
C LEU A 46 -8.26 -5.63 18.06
N HIS A 47 -8.42 -6.34 16.94
CA HIS A 47 -9.53 -6.13 16.03
C HIS A 47 -10.89 -6.46 16.66
N GLN A 48 -10.95 -7.47 17.53
CA GLN A 48 -12.19 -7.82 18.24
C GLN A 48 -12.64 -6.74 19.24
N GLU A 49 -11.69 -5.96 19.78
CA GLU A 49 -11.98 -4.93 20.79
C GLU A 49 -12.05 -3.51 20.20
N PHE A 50 -11.16 -3.19 19.26
CA PHE A 50 -10.96 -1.83 18.71
C PHE A 50 -11.17 -1.75 17.20
N GLU A 51 -11.68 -2.80 16.57
CA GLU A 51 -11.88 -2.89 15.12
C GLU A 51 -10.60 -2.52 14.33
N THR A 52 -10.73 -1.77 13.25
CA THR A 52 -9.59 -1.21 12.50
C THR A 52 -9.21 0.19 13.00
N GLY A 53 -9.44 0.46 14.28
CA GLY A 53 -9.13 1.73 14.94
C GLY A 53 -7.62 2.00 15.08
N LEU A 54 -7.30 3.16 15.65
CA LEU A 54 -5.92 3.65 15.79
C LEU A 54 -5.00 2.64 16.50
N ILE A 55 -5.45 2.08 17.63
CA ILE A 55 -4.65 1.12 18.42
C ILE A 55 -4.28 -0.10 17.58
N THR A 56 -5.24 -0.69 16.87
CA THR A 56 -5.02 -1.85 16.00
C THR A 56 -4.01 -1.53 14.89
N ARG A 57 -4.13 -0.36 14.24
CA ARG A 57 -3.23 0.09 13.16
C ARG A 57 -1.81 0.36 13.63
N TRP A 58 -1.65 1.09 14.74
CA TRP A 58 -0.34 1.35 15.33
C TRP A 58 0.33 0.06 15.77
N THR A 59 -0.42 -0.84 16.40
CA THR A 59 0.12 -2.13 16.82
C THR A 59 0.55 -2.96 15.63
N ALA A 60 -0.21 -2.98 14.53
CA ALA A 60 0.19 -3.68 13.30
C ALA A 60 1.52 -3.16 12.75
N ARG A 61 1.74 -1.85 12.75
CA ARG A 61 3.02 -1.24 12.36
C ARG A 61 4.16 -1.64 13.29
N LEU A 62 3.92 -1.70 14.60
CA LEU A 62 4.93 -2.12 15.59
C LEU A 62 5.27 -3.61 15.45
N VAL A 63 4.26 -4.46 15.24
CA VAL A 63 4.44 -5.90 14.96
C VAL A 63 5.30 -6.07 13.71
N GLU A 64 4.96 -5.38 12.63
CA GLU A 64 5.73 -5.45 11.39
C GLU A 64 7.19 -5.04 11.60
N LEU A 65 7.42 -3.92 12.31
CA LEU A 65 8.76 -3.44 12.65
C LEU A 65 9.54 -4.48 13.48
N ALA A 66 8.90 -5.11 14.47
CA ALA A 66 9.51 -6.11 15.32
C ALA A 66 9.91 -7.39 14.56
N MET A 67 9.22 -7.72 13.46
CA MET A 67 9.52 -8.88 12.61
C MET A 67 10.70 -8.65 11.66
N ILE A 68 11.05 -7.40 11.33
CA ILE A 68 12.09 -7.08 10.34
C ILE A 68 13.45 -7.70 10.70
N PRO A 69 13.97 -7.60 11.94
CA PRO A 69 15.28 -8.17 12.28
C PRO A 69 15.38 -9.67 12.06
N GLU A 70 14.31 -10.43 12.33
CA GLU A 70 14.26 -11.87 12.09
C GLU A 70 14.27 -12.18 10.59
N LYS A 71 13.43 -11.50 9.81
CA LYS A 71 13.42 -11.62 8.35
C LYS A 71 14.79 -11.31 7.74
N MET A 72 15.47 -10.27 8.22
CA MET A 72 16.81 -9.91 7.77
C MET A 72 17.84 -11.01 8.06
N ARG A 73 17.81 -11.64 9.25
CA ARG A 73 18.70 -12.77 9.57
C ARG A 73 18.46 -13.97 8.66
N HIS A 74 17.20 -14.30 8.37
CA HIS A 74 16.87 -15.38 7.43
C HIS A 74 17.37 -15.09 6.02
N LEU A 75 17.14 -13.89 5.50
CA LEU A 75 17.64 -13.47 4.20
C LEU A 75 19.17 -13.50 4.15
N GLN A 76 19.85 -13.03 5.20
CA GLN A 76 21.30 -13.09 5.29
C GLN A 76 21.84 -14.53 5.21
N ALA A 77 21.19 -15.48 5.87
CA ALA A 77 21.58 -16.89 5.80
C ALA A 77 21.42 -17.49 4.39
N GLN A 78 20.43 -17.03 3.62
CA GLN A 78 20.16 -17.48 2.26
C GLN A 78 21.12 -16.88 1.22
N LEU A 79 21.56 -15.64 1.41
CA LEU A 79 22.49 -14.95 0.50
C LEU A 79 23.85 -15.66 0.35
N SER A 80 24.25 -16.45 1.36
CA SER A 80 25.47 -17.26 1.30
C SER A 80 25.45 -18.37 0.24
N HIS A 81 24.29 -18.64 -0.39
CA HIS A 81 24.06 -19.80 -1.24
C HIS A 81 23.70 -19.45 -2.70
N SER A 82 23.66 -18.18 -3.11
CA SER A 82 23.25 -17.78 -4.47
C SER A 82 24.31 -16.96 -5.21
N HIS A 83 24.84 -17.55 -6.29
CA HIS A 83 25.75 -16.89 -7.25
C HIS A 83 25.26 -16.99 -8.70
N GLU A 84 24.01 -17.42 -8.90
CA GLU A 84 23.45 -17.54 -10.24
C GLU A 84 23.12 -16.15 -10.78
N ARG A 85 23.76 -15.78 -11.89
CA ARG A 85 23.33 -14.61 -12.68
C ARG A 85 21.93 -14.90 -13.22
N PRO A 86 21.01 -13.93 -13.20
CA PRO A 86 19.75 -14.07 -13.92
C PRO A 86 20.07 -14.42 -15.38
N GLN A 87 19.54 -15.55 -15.86
CA GLN A 87 19.57 -15.85 -17.28
C GLN A 87 18.74 -14.79 -18.01
N GLU A 88 19.25 -14.29 -19.14
CA GLU A 88 18.47 -13.43 -20.03
C GLU A 88 17.27 -14.23 -20.54
N GLN A 89 16.10 -13.97 -19.93
CA GLN A 89 14.83 -14.54 -20.36
C GLN A 89 14.28 -13.65 -21.48
N HIS A 90 13.68 -14.28 -22.49
CA HIS A 90 12.98 -13.59 -23.58
C HIS A 90 12.06 -12.50 -23.02
N HIS A 91 12.33 -11.25 -23.40
CA HIS A 91 11.56 -10.11 -22.94
C HIS A 91 10.15 -10.16 -23.54
N SER A 92 9.14 -10.25 -22.67
CA SER A 92 7.79 -9.83 -23.02
C SER A 92 7.79 -8.32 -23.29
N ASP A 93 7.01 -7.87 -24.27
CA ASP A 93 6.83 -6.44 -24.59
C ASP A 93 6.15 -5.67 -23.45
N ALA A 94 5.68 -6.35 -22.41
CA ALA A 94 5.18 -5.75 -21.18
C ALA A 94 5.63 -6.52 -19.94
N GLY A 95 5.86 -5.79 -18.84
CA GLY A 95 6.21 -6.36 -17.54
C GLY A 95 5.55 -5.61 -16.40
N VAL A 96 5.19 -6.33 -15.34
CA VAL A 96 4.67 -5.77 -14.09
C VAL A 96 5.50 -6.27 -12.92
N SER A 97 5.70 -5.42 -11.92
CA SER A 97 6.34 -5.77 -10.66
C SER A 97 5.48 -5.26 -9.52
N GLN A 98 5.23 -6.12 -8.54
CA GLN A 98 4.53 -5.77 -7.30
C GLN A 98 5.48 -5.97 -6.12
N VAL A 99 5.63 -4.96 -5.27
CA VAL A 99 6.46 -5.05 -4.05
C VAL A 99 5.75 -4.43 -2.87
N GLU A 100 5.87 -5.04 -1.70
CA GLU A 100 5.44 -4.45 -0.43
C GLU A 100 6.48 -3.43 0.04
N ALA A 101 6.23 -2.15 -0.24
CA ALA A 101 7.01 -1.05 0.31
C ALA A 101 6.54 -0.69 1.74
N ALA A 102 7.28 0.17 2.44
CA ALA A 102 6.98 0.53 3.82
C ALA A 102 5.53 1.04 4.04
N ARG A 103 5.00 1.79 3.06
CA ARG A 103 3.66 2.41 3.11
C ARG A 103 2.57 1.59 2.43
N GLY A 104 2.93 0.44 1.85
CA GLY A 104 2.00 -0.42 1.13
C GLY A 104 2.54 -0.94 -0.19
N ARG A 105 1.67 -1.63 -0.90
CA ARG A 105 2.00 -2.24 -2.18
C ARG A 105 2.26 -1.17 -3.24
N LEU A 106 3.44 -1.23 -3.83
CA LEU A 106 3.91 -0.42 -4.94
C LEU A 106 3.94 -1.30 -6.20
N ILE A 107 3.35 -0.80 -7.28
CA ILE A 107 3.25 -1.53 -8.54
C ILE A 107 3.88 -0.69 -9.64
N HIS A 108 4.79 -1.31 -10.39
CA HIS A 108 5.42 -0.73 -11.56
C HIS A 108 5.02 -1.55 -12.77
N ARG A 109 4.65 -0.87 -13.85
CA ARG A 109 4.37 -1.48 -15.15
C ARG A 109 5.23 -0.82 -16.21
N ILE A 110 5.83 -1.64 -17.06
CA ILE A 110 6.61 -1.19 -18.21
C ILE A 110 6.04 -1.80 -19.48
N LYS A 111 6.12 -1.05 -20.57
CA LYS A 111 5.99 -1.55 -21.95
C LYS A 111 7.30 -1.28 -22.68
N MET A 112 7.74 -2.24 -23.46
CA MET A 112 8.96 -2.16 -24.25
C MET A 112 8.66 -2.39 -25.72
N ASP A 113 9.39 -1.70 -26.58
CA ASP A 113 9.44 -1.93 -28.02
C ASP A 113 10.91 -1.88 -28.44
N HIS A 114 11.43 -2.93 -29.08
CA HIS A 114 12.83 -3.03 -29.50
C HIS A 114 13.84 -2.64 -28.39
N ASN A 115 13.65 -3.14 -27.17
CA ASN A 115 14.45 -2.85 -25.96
C ASN A 115 14.40 -1.38 -25.48
N ILE A 116 13.43 -0.59 -25.95
CA ILE A 116 13.18 0.77 -25.49
C ILE A 116 11.89 0.78 -24.69
N ILE A 117 11.91 1.39 -23.49
CA ILE A 117 10.70 1.61 -22.70
C ILE A 117 9.82 2.62 -23.43
N THR A 118 8.66 2.18 -23.92
CA THR A 118 7.69 3.02 -24.62
C THR A 118 6.60 3.55 -23.70
N ASP A 119 6.35 2.87 -22.58
CA ASP A 119 5.41 3.31 -21.56
C ASP A 119 5.84 2.85 -20.17
N TYR A 120 5.62 3.71 -19.17
CA TYR A 120 6.00 3.45 -17.79
C TYR A 120 4.96 4.02 -16.82
N GLN A 121 4.35 3.14 -16.04
CA GLN A 121 3.26 3.49 -15.13
C GLN A 121 3.58 3.01 -13.71
N ILE A 122 3.18 3.82 -12.74
CA ILE A 122 3.37 3.53 -11.32
C ILE A 122 2.02 3.67 -10.63
N LEU A 123 1.62 2.63 -9.90
CA LEU A 123 0.55 2.71 -8.92
C LEU A 123 1.18 2.61 -7.53
N ALA A 124 1.29 3.77 -6.88
CA ALA A 124 1.93 3.88 -5.58
C ALA A 124 0.95 3.58 -4.42
N PRO A 125 1.48 3.38 -3.20
CA PRO A 125 0.63 3.00 -2.07
C PRO A 125 -0.36 4.09 -1.64
N THR A 126 0.01 5.36 -1.82
CA THR A 126 -0.78 6.51 -1.37
C THR A 126 -2.11 6.58 -2.11
N GLU A 127 -2.14 6.24 -3.40
CA GLU A 127 -3.31 6.26 -4.27
C GLU A 127 -4.41 5.33 -3.74
N TRP A 128 -4.02 4.16 -3.19
CA TRP A 128 -4.95 3.25 -2.51
C TRP A 128 -5.46 3.83 -1.18
N ASN A 129 -4.56 4.26 -0.32
CA ASN A 129 -4.92 4.68 1.05
C ASN A 129 -5.65 6.03 1.08
N PHE A 130 -5.38 6.90 0.11
CA PHE A 130 -5.99 8.22 -0.05
C PHE A 130 -7.08 8.26 -1.13
N HIS A 131 -7.56 7.08 -1.55
CA HIS A 131 -8.70 6.98 -2.45
C HIS A 131 -9.89 7.79 -1.86
N PRO A 132 -10.59 8.61 -2.65
CA PRO A 132 -11.65 9.52 -2.17
C PRO A 132 -12.87 8.80 -1.55
N GLN A 133 -13.00 7.51 -1.79
CA GLN A 133 -14.02 6.63 -1.19
C GLN A 133 -13.43 5.55 -0.27
N GLY A 134 -12.10 5.58 -0.07
CA GLY A 134 -11.33 4.56 0.63
C GLY A 134 -10.98 4.93 2.07
N LEU A 135 -9.85 4.41 2.54
CA LEU A 135 -9.47 4.40 3.96
C LEU A 135 -9.49 5.80 4.60
N ILE A 136 -8.80 6.79 4.00
CA ILE A 136 -8.70 8.11 4.64
C ILE A 136 -10.06 8.78 4.76
N GLN A 137 -10.89 8.71 3.71
CA GLN A 137 -12.21 9.34 3.69
C GLN A 137 -13.10 8.73 4.78
N GLN A 138 -13.13 7.40 4.85
CA GLN A 138 -13.91 6.67 5.84
C GLN A 138 -13.42 6.98 7.27
N SER A 139 -12.10 7.03 7.47
CA SER A 139 -11.49 7.28 8.78
C SER A 139 -11.70 8.71 9.27
N LEU A 140 -11.66 9.70 8.38
CA LEU A 140 -11.90 11.10 8.77
C LEU A 140 -13.39 11.39 8.97
N SER A 141 -14.27 10.78 8.17
CA SER A 141 -15.72 10.98 8.26
C SER A 141 -16.33 10.39 9.53
N SER A 142 -15.66 9.43 10.18
CA SER A 142 -16.12 8.80 11.42
C SER A 142 -15.65 9.52 12.69
N LEU A 143 -14.80 10.55 12.56
CA LEU A 143 -14.28 11.28 13.72
C LEU A 143 -15.37 12.13 14.38
N VAL A 144 -15.47 11.99 15.71
CA VAL A 144 -16.36 12.79 16.55
C VAL A 144 -15.53 13.42 17.67
N ALA A 145 -15.64 14.75 17.82
CA ALA A 145 -14.93 15.50 18.85
C ALA A 145 -15.83 16.60 19.44
N ARG A 146 -15.49 17.06 20.65
CA ARG A 146 -16.26 18.09 21.39
C ARG A 146 -16.01 19.51 20.87
N ASP A 147 -14.87 19.72 20.24
CA ASP A 147 -14.41 21.00 19.74
C ASP A 147 -13.52 20.80 18.50
N GLN A 148 -13.36 21.89 17.73
CA GLN A 148 -12.63 21.88 16.48
C GLN A 148 -11.14 21.57 16.65
N GLN A 149 -10.53 21.99 17.77
CA GLN A 149 -9.10 21.74 18.02
C GLN A 149 -8.86 20.25 18.26
N THR A 150 -9.70 19.60 19.05
CA THR A 150 -9.65 18.15 19.28
C THR A 150 -9.92 17.38 17.97
N LEU A 151 -10.87 17.83 17.15
CA LEU A 151 -11.13 17.22 15.84
C LEU A 151 -9.91 17.28 14.92
N GLU A 152 -9.25 18.45 14.86
CA GLU A 152 -8.05 18.63 14.06
C GLU A 152 -6.90 17.74 14.53
N GLN A 153 -6.71 17.61 15.85
CA GLN A 153 -5.70 16.72 16.41
C GLN A 153 -5.98 15.26 16.05
N LEU A 154 -7.22 14.79 16.19
CA LEU A 154 -7.61 13.43 15.82
C LEU A 154 -7.42 13.17 14.32
N ALA A 155 -7.82 14.12 13.47
CA ALA A 155 -7.63 14.03 12.02
C ALA A 155 -6.14 13.90 11.66
N ARG A 156 -5.26 14.69 12.29
CA ARG A 156 -3.81 14.59 12.11
C ARG A 156 -3.26 13.24 12.57
N ILE A 157 -3.74 12.72 13.70
CA ILE A 157 -3.34 11.39 14.20
C ILE A 157 -3.73 10.32 13.19
N VAL A 158 -4.96 10.35 12.66
CA VAL A 158 -5.43 9.42 11.62
C VAL A 158 -4.55 9.49 10.37
N ILE A 159 -4.33 10.69 9.83
CA ILE A 159 -3.50 10.88 8.64
C ILE A 159 -2.08 10.32 8.86
N ASN A 160 -1.46 10.64 10.01
CA ASN A 160 -0.12 10.15 10.33
C ASN A 160 -0.09 8.63 10.60
N THR A 161 -1.20 8.05 11.04
CA THR A 161 -1.34 6.59 11.19
C THR A 161 -1.32 5.91 9.83
N ILE A 162 -1.86 6.54 8.79
CA ILE A 162 -1.81 6.01 7.42
C ILE A 162 -0.41 6.23 6.79
N ASP A 163 0.30 7.27 7.22
CA ASP A 163 1.68 7.60 6.78
C ASP A 163 1.79 7.91 5.27
N PRO A 164 1.18 9.02 4.78
CA PRO A 164 1.35 9.45 3.40
C PRO A 164 2.82 9.75 3.06
N CYS A 165 3.26 9.40 1.85
CA CYS A 165 4.58 9.81 1.33
C CYS A 165 4.60 11.13 0.56
N VAL A 166 3.49 11.87 0.56
CA VAL A 166 3.35 13.16 -0.13
C VAL A 166 2.94 14.25 0.87
N GLY A 167 3.27 15.50 0.56
CA GLY A 167 2.80 16.63 1.36
C GLY A 167 1.27 16.72 1.33
N TYR A 168 0.65 17.05 2.46
CA TYR A 168 -0.80 17.21 2.58
C TYR A 168 -1.17 18.53 3.26
N THR A 169 -2.36 19.03 2.95
CA THR A 169 -3.00 20.14 3.67
C THR A 169 -4.31 19.65 4.25
N LEU A 170 -4.51 19.84 5.56
CA LEU A 170 -5.77 19.53 6.23
C LEU A 170 -6.62 20.81 6.33
N ARG A 171 -7.87 20.74 5.89
CA ARG A 171 -8.88 21.80 6.05
C ARG A 171 -10.13 21.19 6.66
N ILE A 172 -10.68 21.85 7.68
CA ILE A 172 -11.91 21.45 8.38
C ILE A 172 -12.91 22.58 8.18
N HIS A 173 -14.11 22.24 7.73
CA HIS A 173 -15.19 23.16 7.37
C HIS A 173 -16.40 22.94 8.27
#